data_AF-A0A4U0WJW1-F1
#
_entry.id   AF-A0A4U0WJW1-F1
#
_cell.length_a   1.000
_cell.length_b   1.000
_cell.length_c   1.000
_cell.angle_alpha   90.00
_cell.angle_beta   90.00
_cell.angle_gamma   90.00
#
_symmetry.space_group_name_H-M   'P 1'
#
loop_
_entity.id
_entity.type
_entity.pdbx_description
1 polymer ?
#
loop_
_entity_poly.entity_id
_entity_poly.type
_entity_poly.pdbx_seq_one_letter_code
_entity_poly.pdbx_strand_id
1 'polypeptide(L)'
;NMFFLYGAQGPTAFSNGPSCVECQGDWIVDAIAKLRKDDINYLEATKEAEEEWRRKVTEISDKTLFPGTSSWYMGANVPGKPREQLNYAGGLPLYEKECREQLSNNFAGFIKA
;
A
#
# COMPACT_ATOMS: atom_id res chain seq x y z
N ASN A 1 10.88 -10.49 1.37
CA ASN A 1 10.80 -10.17 2.84
C ASN A 1 11.23 -8.74 3.17
N MET A 2 10.72 -7.75 2.45
CA MET A 2 10.98 -6.35 2.74
C MET A 2 9.64 -5.64 2.87
N PHE A 3 9.50 -4.79 3.88
CA PHE A 3 8.28 -4.04 4.14
C PHE A 3 8.59 -2.55 4.15
N PHE A 4 7.66 -1.75 3.62
CA PHE A 4 7.73 -0.30 3.65
C PHE A 4 6.74 0.24 4.68
N LEU A 5 7.18 1.21 5.48
CA LEU A 5 6.32 2.01 6.35
C LEU A 5 6.24 3.43 5.81
N TYR A 6 5.05 4.03 5.87
CA TYR A 6 4.80 5.41 5.44
C TYR A 6 5.29 5.70 4.01
N GLY A 7 5.17 4.68 3.14
CA GLY A 7 5.73 4.67 1.79
C GLY A 7 4.76 5.14 0.71
N ALA A 8 5.19 5.01 -0.54
CA ALA A 8 4.34 5.29 -1.70
C ALA A 8 3.13 4.34 -1.75
N GLN A 9 2.02 4.86 -2.27
CA GLN A 9 0.74 4.16 -2.46
C GLN A 9 0.09 3.61 -1.19
N GLY A 10 0.60 3.96 -0.01
CA GLY A 10 -0.15 3.95 1.24
C GLY A 10 -0.94 5.25 1.45
N PRO A 11 -1.75 5.37 2.51
CA PRO A 11 -2.47 6.61 2.81
C PRO A 11 -1.53 7.78 3.07
N THR A 12 -0.42 7.52 3.77
CA THR A 12 0.77 8.38 3.92
C THR A 12 0.43 9.86 4.14
N ALA A 13 0.47 10.68 3.10
CA ALA A 13 0.25 12.12 3.24
C ALA A 13 -1.23 12.53 3.22
N PHE A 14 -2.12 11.60 2.93
CA PHE A 14 -3.59 11.75 2.96
C PHE A 14 -4.19 11.25 4.29
N SER A 15 -3.37 10.97 5.29
CA SER A 15 -3.80 10.58 6.63
C SER A 15 -2.93 11.22 7.72
N ASN A 16 -3.38 11.12 8.97
CA ASN A 16 -2.55 11.45 10.13
C ASN A 16 -1.38 10.46 10.21
N GLY A 17 -0.14 10.96 10.18
CA GLY A 17 1.08 10.15 10.12
C GLY A 17 1.13 9.01 11.14
N PRO A 18 1.03 9.30 12.45
CA PRO A 18 0.96 8.29 13.52
C PRO A 18 -0.09 7.20 13.29
N SER A 19 -1.32 7.59 12.94
CA SER A 19 -2.39 6.61 12.68
C SER A 19 -2.11 5.73 11.46
N CYS A 20 -1.45 6.28 10.43
CA CYS A 20 -1.03 5.51 9.26
C CYS A 20 0.04 4.48 9.61
N VAL A 21 1.06 4.89 10.38
CA VAL A 21 2.18 4.00 10.71
C VAL A 21 1.79 2.93 11.74
N GLU A 22 0.88 3.22 12.67
CA GLU A 22 0.33 2.21 13.59
C GLU A 22 -0.45 1.14 12.81
N CYS A 23 -1.36 1.55 11.92
CA CYS A 23 -2.10 0.63 11.04
C CYS A 23 -1.18 -0.30 10.23
N GLN A 24 -0.13 0.25 9.61
CA GLN A 24 0.84 -0.54 8.84
C GLN A 24 1.77 -1.37 9.73
N GLY A 25 2.19 -0.82 10.87
CA GLY A 25 3.06 -1.48 11.83
C GLY A 25 2.42 -2.72 12.42
N ASP A 26 1.16 -2.61 12.86
CA ASP A 26 0.39 -3.74 13.38
C ASP A 26 0.25 -4.84 12.33
N TRP A 27 -0.03 -4.47 11.07
CA TRP A 27 -0.09 -5.44 9.98
C TRP A 27 1.24 -6.17 9.76
N ILE A 28 2.37 -5.45 9.76
CA ILE A 28 3.71 -6.02 9.56
C ILE A 28 4.07 -6.96 10.71
N VAL A 29 3.79 -6.58 11.96
CA VAL A 29 4.03 -7.42 13.14
C VAL A 29 3.23 -8.71 13.04
N ASP A 30 1.94 -8.62 12.71
CA ASP A 30 1.06 -9.79 12.55
C ASP A 30 1.50 -10.67 11.37
N ALA A 31 1.91 -10.08 10.25
CA ALA A 31 2.45 -10.79 9.11
C ALA A 31 3.69 -11.61 9.51
N ILE A 32 4.66 -10.98 10.17
CA ILE A 32 5.89 -11.65 10.61
C ILE A 32 5.58 -12.76 11.63
N ALA A 33 4.66 -12.51 12.57
CA ALA A 33 4.24 -13.52 13.53
C ALA A 33 3.61 -14.74 12.85
N LYS A 34 2.74 -14.52 11.86
CA LYS A 34 2.14 -15.59 11.06
C LYS A 34 3.16 -16.34 10.20
N LEU A 35 4.08 -15.65 9.55
CA LEU A 35 5.16 -16.28 8.77
C LEU A 35 5.97 -17.25 9.63
N ARG A 36 6.37 -16.83 10.84
CA ARG A 36 7.10 -17.68 11.81
C ARG A 36 6.27 -18.86 12.29
N LYS A 37 4.99 -18.64 12.59
CA LYS A 37 4.08 -19.69 13.06
C LYS A 37 3.90 -20.79 12.01
N ASP A 38 3.85 -20.40 10.74
CA ASP A 38 3.54 -21.28 9.62
C ASP A 38 4.82 -21.80 8.91
N ASP A 39 6.01 -21.54 9.47
CA ASP A 39 7.34 -21.90 8.92
C ASP A 39 7.57 -21.40 7.47
N ILE A 40 7.08 -20.19 7.18
CA ILE A 40 7.26 -19.52 5.88
C ILE A 40 8.45 -18.56 6.00
N ASN A 41 9.49 -18.79 5.21
CA ASN A 41 10.75 -18.06 5.27
C ASN A 41 10.90 -17.02 4.15
N TYR A 42 10.01 -17.04 3.16
CA TYR A 42 9.97 -16.12 2.03
C TYR A 42 8.55 -15.60 1.82
N LEU A 43 8.42 -14.28 1.68
CA LEU A 43 7.20 -13.58 1.33
C LEU A 43 7.54 -12.42 0.40
N GLU A 44 6.96 -12.44 -0.79
CA GLU A 44 7.16 -11.43 -1.84
C GLU A 44 5.84 -11.17 -2.58
N ALA A 45 5.49 -9.92 -2.83
CA ALA A 45 4.28 -9.61 -3.60
C ALA A 45 4.41 -10.16 -5.04
N THR A 46 3.33 -10.71 -5.60
CA THR A 46 3.35 -11.09 -7.01
C THR A 46 3.29 -9.85 -7.90
N LYS A 47 3.75 -9.96 -9.15
CA LYS A 47 3.72 -8.83 -10.09
C LYS A 47 2.28 -8.39 -10.38
N GLU A 48 1.39 -9.35 -10.50
CA GLU A 48 -0.03 -9.13 -10.78
C GLU A 48 -0.71 -8.37 -9.63
N ALA A 49 -0.39 -8.71 -8.38
CA ALA A 49 -0.92 -8.02 -7.21
C ALA A 49 -0.40 -6.58 -7.11
N GLU A 50 0.87 -6.34 -7.43
CA GLU A 50 1.46 -5.00 -7.51
C GLU A 50 0.76 -4.14 -8.57
N GLU A 51 0.58 -4.68 -9.78
CA GLU A 51 -0.07 -3.97 -10.89
C GLU A 51 -1.54 -3.68 -10.61
N GLU A 52 -2.26 -4.64 -10.01
CA GLU A 52 -3.64 -4.46 -9.58
C GLU A 52 -3.76 -3.39 -8.49
N TRP A 53 -2.86 -3.38 -7.51
CA TRP A 53 -2.82 -2.35 -6.47
C TRP A 53 -2.59 -0.96 -7.09
N ARG A 54 -1.59 -0.83 -7.98
CA ARG A 54 -1.30 0.43 -8.68
C ARG A 54 -2.51 0.92 -9.47
N ARG A 55 -3.17 0.02 -10.22
CA ARG A 55 -4.38 0.35 -10.98
C ARG A 55 -5.48 0.86 -10.06
N LYS A 56 -5.75 0.17 -8.95
CA LYS A 56 -6.76 0.58 -7.95
C LYS A 56 -6.47 1.96 -7.37
N VAL A 57 -5.24 2.22 -6.93
CA VAL A 57 -4.83 3.52 -6.38
C VAL A 57 -5.10 4.64 -7.39
N THR A 58 -4.77 4.39 -8.66
CA THR A 58 -5.01 5.31 -9.77
C THR A 58 -6.50 5.54 -10.00
N GLU A 59 -7.30 4.48 -10.11
CA GLU A 59 -8.75 4.55 -10.33
C GLU A 59 -9.51 5.27 -9.19
N ILE A 60 -9.06 5.10 -7.94
CA ILE A 60 -9.62 5.85 -6.80
C ILE A 60 -9.26 7.33 -6.93
N SER A 61 -8.01 7.64 -7.27
CA SER A 61 -7.53 9.02 -7.44
C SER A 61 -8.23 9.73 -8.60
N ASP A 62 -8.49 9.04 -9.71
CA ASP A 62 -9.14 9.59 -10.91
C ASP A 62 -10.58 10.05 -10.69
N LYS A 63 -11.22 9.59 -9.61
CA LYS A 63 -12.55 10.02 -9.19
C LYS A 63 -12.52 11.30 -8.33
N THR A 64 -11.34 11.87 -8.09
CA THR A 64 -11.14 13.07 -7.27
C THR A 64 -10.60 14.23 -8.12
N LEU A 65 -10.33 15.38 -7.49
CA LEU A 65 -9.66 16.50 -8.16
C LEU A 65 -8.13 16.42 -8.10
N PHE A 66 -7.53 15.43 -7.40
CA PHE A 66 -6.07 15.31 -7.27
C PHE A 66 -5.32 15.22 -8.61
N PRO A 67 -5.79 14.47 -9.62
CA PRO A 67 -5.10 14.40 -10.91
C PRO A 67 -5.11 15.72 -11.68
N GLY A 68 -5.99 16.66 -11.33
CA GLY A 68 -6.08 17.98 -11.96
C GLY A 68 -4.99 18.97 -11.53
N THR A 69 -4.20 18.66 -10.50
CA THR A 69 -3.19 19.59 -9.97
C THR A 69 -1.75 19.09 -10.14
N SER A 70 -0.82 20.00 -10.43
CA SER A 70 0.61 19.73 -10.45
C SER A 70 1.15 19.77 -9.02
N SER A 71 1.10 18.63 -8.34
CA SER A 71 1.57 18.48 -6.96
C SER A 71 2.63 17.39 -6.84
N TRP A 72 3.34 17.40 -5.70
CA TRP A 72 4.25 16.33 -5.35
C TRP A 72 3.55 14.98 -5.11
N TYR A 73 2.26 14.99 -4.73
CA TYR A 73 1.43 13.78 -4.64
C TYR A 73 1.31 13.05 -5.97
N MET A 74 1.35 13.82 -7.08
CA MET A 74 1.29 13.30 -8.45
C MET A 74 2.68 13.13 -9.07
N GLY A 75 3.77 13.26 -8.29
CA GLY A 75 5.14 13.21 -8.79
C GLY A 75 5.56 14.38 -9.69
N ALA A 76 4.74 15.42 -9.81
CA ALA A 76 4.95 16.52 -10.76
C ALA A 76 6.06 17.51 -10.35
N ASN A 77 6.66 17.33 -9.18
CA ASN A 77 7.72 18.18 -8.63
C ASN A 77 9.13 17.81 -9.11
N VAL A 78 9.29 16.70 -9.85
CA VAL A 78 10.59 16.22 -10.34
C VAL A 78 10.54 16.07 -11.86
N PRO A 79 11.36 16.81 -12.64
CA PRO A 79 11.41 16.68 -14.09
C PRO A 79 11.75 15.24 -14.53
N GLY A 80 11.01 14.71 -15.51
CA GLY A 80 11.20 13.36 -16.03
C GLY A 80 10.61 12.24 -15.17
N LYS A 81 10.09 12.54 -13.97
CA LYS A 81 9.42 11.54 -13.13
C LYS A 81 8.03 11.21 -13.70
N PRO A 82 7.62 9.92 -13.71
CA PRO A 82 6.26 9.54 -14.06
C PRO A 82 5.23 10.29 -13.20
N ARG A 83 4.17 10.79 -13.86
CA ARG A 83 3.03 11.41 -13.18
C ARG A 83 2.04 10.33 -12.79
N GLU A 84 2.00 10.00 -11.51
CA GLU A 84 1.06 9.02 -10.95
C GLU A 84 0.75 9.34 -9.50
N GLN A 85 -0.38 8.84 -8.99
CA GLN A 85 -0.76 9.05 -7.60
C GLN A 85 0.17 8.28 -6.66
N LEU A 86 0.81 8.99 -5.74
CA LEU A 86 1.69 8.44 -4.72
C LEU A 86 0.99 8.12 -3.39
N ASN A 87 -0.28 8.49 -3.21
CA ASN A 87 -1.02 8.27 -1.96
C ASN A 87 -2.37 7.59 -2.23
N TYR A 88 -2.76 6.67 -1.34
CA TYR A 88 -4.06 6.01 -1.40
C TYR A 88 -5.18 6.97 -0.98
N ALA A 89 -6.02 7.36 -1.94
CA ALA A 89 -7.10 8.33 -1.72
C ALA A 89 -8.42 7.72 -1.18
N GLY A 90 -8.46 6.42 -0.89
CA GLY A 90 -9.66 5.73 -0.41
C GLY A 90 -9.93 5.88 1.09
N GLY A 91 -9.05 6.58 1.81
CA GLY A 91 -9.14 6.77 3.27
C GLY A 91 -8.57 5.60 4.08
N LEU A 92 -8.19 5.89 5.33
CA LEU A 92 -7.54 4.92 6.21
C LEU A 92 -8.40 3.68 6.52
N PRO A 93 -9.72 3.78 6.79
CA PRO A 93 -10.54 2.59 7.11
C PRO A 93 -10.61 1.57 5.98
N LEU A 94 -10.71 2.03 4.72
CA LEU A 94 -10.75 1.14 3.57
C LEU A 94 -9.38 0.50 3.34
N TYR A 95 -8.31 1.29 3.41
CA TYR A 95 -6.94 0.81 3.29
C TYR A 95 -6.61 -0.29 4.32
N GLU A 96 -6.95 -0.05 5.60
CA GLU A 96 -6.74 -1.01 6.68
C GLU A 96 -7.50 -2.32 6.40
N LYS A 97 -8.77 -2.23 6.03
CA LYS A 97 -9.60 -3.39 5.71
C LYS A 97 -8.95 -4.24 4.60
N GLU A 98 -8.57 -3.62 3.49
CA GLU A 98 -7.95 -4.33 2.35
C GLU A 98 -6.60 -4.98 2.72
N CYS A 99 -5.79 -4.31 3.55
CA CYS A 99 -4.55 -4.91 4.06
C CYS A 99 -4.84 -6.14 4.93
N ARG A 100 -5.77 -6.01 5.89
CA ARG A 100 -6.11 -7.09 6.83
C ARG A 100 -6.69 -8.31 6.12
N GLU A 101 -7.45 -8.12 5.03
CA GLU A 101 -7.97 -9.22 4.20
C GLU A 101 -6.86 -10.12 3.64
N GLN A 102 -5.67 -9.59 3.35
CA GLN A 102 -4.56 -10.41 2.87
C GLN A 102 -4.00 -11.33 3.96
N LEU A 103 -3.98 -10.90 5.22
CA LEU A 103 -3.59 -11.76 6.34
C LEU A 103 -4.59 -12.90 6.54
N SER A 104 -5.89 -12.60 6.51
CA SER A 104 -6.94 -13.61 6.68
C SER A 104 -6.99 -14.61 5.53
N ASN A 105 -6.63 -14.18 4.31
CA ASN A 105 -6.62 -15.01 3.11
C ASN A 105 -5.27 -15.70 2.86
N ASN A 106 -4.53 -15.97 3.93
CA ASN A 106 -3.24 -16.68 3.89
C ASN A 106 -2.21 -16.06 2.93
N PHE A 107 -2.10 -14.74 2.94
CA PHE A 107 -1.25 -13.94 2.05
C PHE A 107 -1.57 -14.13 0.56
N ALA A 108 -2.86 -14.03 0.20
CA ALA A 108 -3.24 -13.92 -1.21
C ALA A 108 -2.50 -12.74 -1.88
N GLY A 109 -2.08 -12.91 -3.14
CA GLY A 109 -1.24 -11.92 -3.84
C GLY A 109 0.24 -11.95 -3.47
N PHE A 110 0.69 -12.93 -2.67
CA PHE A 110 2.10 -13.13 -2.35
C PHE A 110 2.61 -14.53 -2.76
N ILE A 111 3.86 -14.57 -3.21
CA ILE A 111 4.68 -15.78 -3.31
C ILE A 111 5.19 -16.11 -1.91
N LYS A 112 5.08 -17.40 -1.53
CA LYS A 112 5.53 -17.92 -0.23
C LYS A 112 6.48 -19.10 -0.43
N ALA A 113 7.55 -19.18 0.34
CA ALA A 113 8.45 -20.33 0.41
C ALA A 113 9.12 -20.46 1.78
#